data_AF-A0ABD4KU57-F1
#
_entry.id   AF-A0ABD4KU57-F1
#
_cell.length_a   1.000
_cell.length_b   1.000
_cell.length_c   1.000
_cell.angle_alpha   90.00
_cell.angle_beta   90.00
_cell.angle_gamma   90.00
#
_symmetry.space_group_name_H-M   'P 1'
#
loop_
_entity.id
_entity.type
_entity.pdbx_description
1 polymer ?
#
loop_
_entity_poly.entity_id
_entity_poly.type
_entity_poly.pdbx_seq_one_letter_code
_entity_poly.pdbx_strand_id
1 'polypeptide(L)'
;MEDIKELTSAFLTNVEVEKISLKNLPNYVFFCGGGLNGDDLSNIGKEQEDQVKSLRSAVLHYLSSREKELYQNVILAEEFHDWLEDANINNLIDFEVLLAGLAAAVVLIVEGPGAHAELGAFSVMPEISSKLITIYNTNDVSDGQRTF
;
A
#
# COMPACT_ATOMS: atom_id res chain seq x y z
N MET A 1 30.61 -5.92 27.16
CA MET A 1 30.26 -5.73 25.73
C MET A 1 30.48 -7.00 24.93
N GLU A 2 31.57 -7.77 25.19
CA GLU A 2 31.77 -9.16 24.68
C GLU A 2 30.53 -10.06 24.90
N ASP A 3 30.02 -10.05 26.14
CA ASP A 3 28.96 -10.95 26.62
C ASP A 3 27.63 -10.84 25.84
N ILE A 4 27.23 -9.62 25.48
CA ILE A 4 25.99 -9.38 24.73
C ILE A 4 26.12 -9.88 23.29
N LYS A 5 27.29 -9.71 22.67
CA LYS A 5 27.53 -10.21 21.30
C LYS A 5 27.50 -11.73 21.26
N GLU A 6 28.11 -12.39 22.24
CA GLU A 6 28.08 -13.85 22.37
C GLU A 6 26.65 -14.37 22.58
N LEU A 7 25.89 -13.76 23.49
CA LEU A 7 24.47 -14.07 23.72
C LEU A 7 23.62 -13.87 22.45
N THR A 8 23.84 -12.80 21.70
CA THR A 8 23.09 -12.51 20.47
C THR A 8 23.40 -13.53 19.39
N SER A 9 24.68 -13.88 19.22
CA SER A 9 25.11 -14.87 18.24
C SER A 9 24.58 -16.27 18.57
N ALA A 10 24.66 -16.66 19.85
CA ALA A 10 24.09 -17.91 20.33
C ALA A 10 22.57 -17.97 20.14
N PHE A 11 21.85 -16.88 20.42
CA PHE A 11 20.42 -16.78 20.16
C PHE A 11 20.10 -17.00 18.68
N LEU A 12 20.71 -16.22 17.78
CA LEU A 12 20.46 -16.29 16.33
C LEU A 12 20.76 -17.66 15.73
N THR A 13 21.79 -18.35 16.24
CA THR A 13 22.17 -19.70 15.76
C THR A 13 21.15 -20.77 16.14
N ASN A 14 20.37 -20.53 17.20
CA ASN A 14 19.35 -21.47 17.71
C ASN A 14 17.93 -21.11 17.28
N VAL A 15 17.74 -20.03 16.53
CA VAL A 15 16.42 -19.63 16.02
C VAL A 15 16.13 -20.40 14.73
N GLU A 16 15.13 -21.27 14.78
CA GLU A 16 14.58 -21.92 13.60
C GLU A 16 13.62 -20.97 12.87
N VAL A 17 14.14 -20.23 11.88
CA VAL A 17 13.39 -19.19 11.15
C VAL A 17 12.09 -19.72 10.54
N GLU A 18 12.10 -20.95 10.02
CA GLU A 18 10.93 -21.62 9.42
C GLU A 18 9.79 -21.89 10.41
N LYS A 19 10.08 -21.88 11.72
CA LYS A 19 9.10 -22.09 12.79
C LYS A 19 8.65 -20.78 13.46
N ILE A 20 9.14 -19.64 12.99
CA ILE A 20 8.70 -18.34 13.50
C ILE A 20 7.32 -18.04 12.91
N SER A 21 6.36 -17.79 13.79
CA SER A 21 5.04 -17.27 13.41
C SER A 21 4.83 -15.90 14.03
N LEU A 22 4.45 -14.91 13.23
CA LEU A 22 3.94 -13.64 13.73
C LEU A 22 2.52 -13.84 14.25
N LYS A 23 2.31 -13.58 15.54
CA LYS A 23 0.97 -13.45 16.13
C LYS A 23 0.54 -11.99 16.06
N ASN A 24 -0.73 -11.74 15.76
CA ASN A 24 -1.28 -10.40 15.52
C ASN A 24 -0.61 -9.71 14.32
N LEU A 25 -0.68 -10.35 13.15
CA LEU A 25 -0.38 -9.67 11.90
C LEU A 25 -1.15 -8.34 11.84
N PRO A 26 -0.52 -7.25 11.37
CA PRO A 26 -1.16 -5.96 11.30
C PRO A 26 -2.41 -6.06 10.41
N ASN A 27 -3.56 -5.69 10.96
CA ASN A 27 -4.83 -5.75 10.27
C ASN A 27 -5.06 -4.43 9.54
N TYR A 28 -4.38 -4.26 8.41
CA TYR A 28 -4.49 -3.06 7.58
C TYR A 28 -4.74 -3.41 6.12
N VAL A 29 -5.34 -2.45 5.42
CA VAL A 29 -5.52 -2.45 3.98
C VAL A 29 -4.44 -1.57 3.39
N PHE A 30 -3.56 -2.16 2.60
CA PHE A 30 -2.54 -1.41 1.87
C PHE A 30 -3.16 -0.82 0.60
N PHE A 31 -3.07 0.49 0.42
CA PHE A 31 -3.80 1.20 -0.63
C PHE A 31 -2.84 1.92 -1.57
N CYS A 32 -2.80 1.43 -2.81
CA CYS A 32 -1.81 1.75 -3.84
C CYS A 32 -2.44 2.37 -5.10
N GLY A 33 -1.58 2.86 -5.99
CA GLY A 33 -1.97 3.48 -7.25
C GLY A 33 -2.49 4.91 -7.10
N GLY A 34 -3.01 5.51 -8.17
CA GLY A 34 -3.43 6.92 -8.19
C GLY A 34 -3.10 7.61 -9.52
N GLY A 35 -3.55 8.86 -9.65
CA GLY A 35 -3.43 9.66 -10.87
C GLY A 35 -2.00 10.13 -11.18
N LEU A 36 -1.77 10.54 -12.43
CA LEU A 36 -0.47 10.96 -12.98
C LEU A 36 0.22 12.11 -12.23
N ASN A 37 -0.55 12.96 -11.53
CA ASN A 37 -0.04 14.15 -10.85
C ASN A 37 0.06 13.99 -9.32
N GLY A 38 -0.14 12.77 -8.82
CA GLY A 38 -0.37 12.53 -7.39
C GLY A 38 -1.72 13.08 -6.93
N ASP A 39 -2.27 12.46 -5.91
CA ASP A 39 -3.44 12.99 -5.22
C ASP A 39 -2.98 13.97 -4.15
N ASP A 40 -3.68 15.10 -3.98
CA ASP A 40 -3.47 15.96 -2.82
C ASP A 40 -4.09 15.31 -1.60
N LEU A 41 -3.33 14.43 -0.95
CA LEU A 41 -3.76 13.67 0.22
C LEU A 41 -4.18 14.57 1.40
N SER A 42 -3.77 15.85 1.40
CA SER A 42 -4.11 16.79 2.49
C SER A 42 -5.59 17.18 2.54
N ASN A 43 -6.31 16.96 1.42
CA ASN A 43 -7.72 17.30 1.27
C ASN A 43 -8.68 16.10 1.37
N ILE A 44 -8.18 14.88 1.63
CA ILE A 44 -9.05 13.70 1.76
C ILE A 44 -10.15 13.97 2.81
N GLY A 45 -11.40 13.72 2.42
CA GLY A 45 -12.59 13.93 3.25
C GLY A 45 -13.00 15.41 3.44
N LYS A 46 -12.26 16.37 2.87
CA LYS A 46 -12.57 17.81 2.89
C LYS A 46 -13.03 18.35 1.53
N GLU A 47 -12.67 17.67 0.45
CA GLU A 47 -13.12 18.02 -0.91
C GLU A 47 -14.64 17.92 -1.03
N GLN A 48 -15.25 18.81 -1.80
CA GLN A 48 -16.62 18.62 -2.26
C GLN A 48 -16.64 17.58 -3.39
N GLU A 49 -17.76 16.87 -3.56
CA GLU A 49 -17.87 15.78 -4.56
C GLU A 49 -17.50 16.23 -6.00
N ASP A 50 -17.74 17.49 -6.33
CA ASP A 50 -17.41 18.11 -7.62
C ASP A 50 -15.91 18.43 -7.79
N GLN A 51 -15.10 18.26 -6.74
CA GLN A 51 -13.67 18.56 -6.73
C GLN A 51 -12.77 17.33 -6.76
N VAL A 52 -13.35 16.12 -6.73
CA VAL A 52 -12.61 14.86 -6.76
C VAL A 52 -11.91 14.69 -8.11
N LYS A 53 -10.58 14.48 -8.08
CA LYS A 53 -9.70 14.46 -9.27
C LYS A 53 -9.06 13.12 -9.60
N SER A 54 -9.43 12.05 -8.91
CA SER A 54 -9.01 10.68 -9.23
C SER A 54 -10.03 9.67 -8.71
N LEU A 55 -10.05 8.47 -9.29
CA LEU A 55 -10.84 7.36 -8.76
C LEU A 55 -10.35 7.00 -7.35
N ARG A 56 -9.03 7.11 -7.13
CA ARG A 56 -8.43 6.94 -5.80
C ARG A 56 -9.00 7.94 -4.79
N SER A 57 -8.98 9.23 -5.13
CA SER A 57 -9.54 10.29 -4.29
C SER A 57 -11.03 10.07 -4.04
N ALA A 58 -11.79 9.61 -5.04
CA ALA A 58 -13.21 9.28 -4.89
C ALA A 58 -13.44 8.19 -3.84
N VAL A 59 -12.69 7.08 -3.94
CA VAL A 59 -12.77 5.96 -3.01
C VAL A 59 -12.36 6.40 -1.59
N LEU A 60 -11.25 7.12 -1.46
CA LEU A 60 -10.75 7.61 -0.16
C LEU A 60 -11.72 8.62 0.47
N HIS A 61 -12.33 9.50 -0.32
CA HIS A 61 -13.37 10.42 0.15
C HIS A 61 -14.61 9.66 0.64
N TYR A 62 -15.07 8.65 -0.10
CA TYR A 62 -16.18 7.81 0.34
C TYR A 62 -15.86 7.08 1.64
N LEU A 63 -14.67 6.45 1.73
CA LEU A 63 -14.26 5.72 2.93
C LEU A 63 -14.15 6.64 4.15
N SER A 64 -13.49 7.80 4.02
CA SER A 64 -13.32 8.75 5.12
C SER A 64 -14.63 9.39 5.61
N SER A 65 -15.65 9.49 4.74
CA SER A 65 -16.95 10.11 5.08
C SER A 65 -18.00 9.10 5.53
N ARG A 66 -18.09 7.94 4.88
CA ARG A 66 -19.16 6.94 5.06
C ARG A 66 -18.71 5.67 5.79
N GLU A 67 -17.46 5.23 5.62
CA GLU A 67 -16.93 3.95 6.13
C GLU A 67 -15.71 4.17 7.05
N LYS A 68 -15.89 5.00 8.08
CA LYS A 68 -14.78 5.50 8.92
C LYS A 68 -14.00 4.40 9.64
N GLU A 69 -14.66 3.33 10.08
CA GLU A 69 -13.99 2.20 10.74
C GLU A 69 -13.05 1.46 9.80
N LEU A 70 -13.45 1.30 8.53
CA LEU A 70 -12.58 0.71 7.50
C LEU A 70 -11.44 1.67 7.15
N TYR A 71 -11.75 2.97 6.99
CA TYR A 71 -10.77 3.99 6.65
C TYR A 71 -9.62 4.07 7.68
N GLN A 72 -9.88 3.87 8.97
CA GLN A 72 -8.84 3.85 10.01
C GLN A 72 -7.79 2.74 9.83
N ASN A 73 -8.12 1.69 9.07
CA ASN A 73 -7.21 0.59 8.77
C ASN A 73 -6.58 0.71 7.38
N VAL A 74 -6.88 1.78 6.63
CA VAL A 74 -6.26 2.04 5.34
C VAL A 74 -4.92 2.72 5.57
N ILE A 75 -3.86 2.17 4.97
CA ILE A 75 -2.54 2.81 4.95
C ILE A 75 -2.16 3.04 3.48
N LEU A 76 -1.84 4.29 3.18
CA LEU A 76 -1.44 4.73 1.85
C LEU A 76 0.05 4.40 1.61
N ALA A 77 0.42 4.03 0.39
CA ALA A 77 1.82 3.77 0.01
C ALA A 77 2.76 4.96 0.31
N GLU A 78 2.25 6.17 0.20
CA GLU A 78 2.98 7.42 0.40
C GLU A 78 3.35 7.66 1.86
N GLU A 79 2.56 7.17 2.83
CA GLU A 79 2.87 7.28 4.26
C GLU A 79 4.12 6.46 4.66
N PHE A 80 4.49 5.49 3.83
CA PHE A 80 5.68 4.66 4.06
C PHE A 80 6.97 5.30 3.56
N HIS A 81 6.91 6.29 2.66
CA HIS A 81 8.11 7.06 2.29
C HIS A 81 8.72 7.77 3.49
N ASP A 82 7.89 8.27 4.40
CA ASP A 82 8.35 8.90 5.64
C ASP A 82 9.11 7.90 6.55
N TRP A 83 8.78 6.60 6.50
CA TRP A 83 9.48 5.57 7.26
C TRP A 83 10.82 5.18 6.61
N LEU A 84 10.94 5.40 5.30
CA LEU A 84 12.14 5.12 4.53
C LEU A 84 13.23 6.18 4.70
N GLU A 85 12.89 7.42 5.05
CA GLU A 85 13.91 8.44 5.33
C GLU A 85 14.81 8.04 6.52
N ASP A 86 14.27 7.27 7.48
CA ASP A 86 15.01 6.78 8.65
C ASP A 86 15.60 5.37 8.45
N ALA A 87 15.04 4.56 7.55
CA ALA A 87 15.49 3.21 7.27
C ALA A 87 16.32 3.20 5.99
N ASN A 88 17.63 2.99 6.08
CA ASN A 88 18.62 2.97 4.99
C ASN A 88 18.33 1.88 3.91
N ILE A 89 17.20 2.00 3.21
CA ILE A 89 16.63 1.06 2.26
C ILE A 89 16.84 1.63 0.86
N ASN A 90 17.59 0.90 0.05
CA ASN A 90 18.02 1.36 -1.28
C ASN A 90 16.96 1.13 -2.38
N ASN A 91 15.85 0.44 -2.06
CA ASN A 91 14.83 0.07 -3.04
C ASN A 91 13.42 0.18 -2.44
N LEU A 92 12.74 1.26 -2.83
CA LEU A 92 11.35 1.55 -2.46
C LEU A 92 10.38 0.46 -2.89
N ILE A 93 10.57 -0.11 -4.08
CA ILE A 93 9.65 -1.13 -4.63
C ILE A 93 9.69 -2.41 -3.79
N ASP A 94 10.87 -2.81 -3.31
CA ASP A 94 11.04 -4.00 -2.47
C ASP A 94 10.36 -3.79 -1.11
N PHE A 95 10.36 -2.54 -0.62
CA PHE A 95 9.68 -2.18 0.61
C PHE A 95 8.16 -2.23 0.46
N GLU A 96 7.62 -1.65 -0.61
CA GLU A 96 6.19 -1.70 -0.92
C GLU A 96 5.70 -3.15 -1.11
N VAL A 97 6.51 -4.00 -1.75
CA VAL A 97 6.24 -5.44 -1.88
C VAL A 97 6.20 -6.14 -0.52
N LEU A 98 7.14 -5.83 0.37
CA LEU A 98 7.16 -6.42 1.71
C LEU A 98 5.93 -6.01 2.53
N LEU A 99 5.55 -4.73 2.47
CA LEU A 99 4.35 -4.21 3.13
C LEU A 99 3.08 -4.84 2.54
N ALA A 100 2.97 -4.87 1.22
CA ALA A 100 1.90 -5.56 0.53
C ALA A 100 1.81 -7.03 0.98
N GLY A 101 2.94 -7.72 1.15
CA GLY A 101 3.02 -9.08 1.69
C GLY A 101 2.51 -9.23 3.14
N LEU A 102 2.58 -8.19 3.97
CA LEU A 102 2.08 -8.17 5.35
C LEU A 102 0.63 -7.71 5.49
N ALA A 103 0.09 -6.98 4.51
CA ALA A 103 -1.27 -6.44 4.56
C ALA A 103 -2.35 -7.53 4.60
N ALA A 104 -3.51 -7.22 5.18
CA ALA A 104 -4.67 -8.13 5.12
C ALA A 104 -5.30 -8.14 3.72
N ALA A 105 -5.30 -6.98 3.05
CA ALA A 105 -5.70 -6.79 1.67
C ALA A 105 -4.85 -5.72 1.00
N VAL A 106 -4.66 -5.84 -0.31
CA VAL A 106 -3.95 -4.85 -1.12
C VAL A 106 -4.93 -4.29 -2.12
N VAL A 107 -5.32 -3.02 -1.98
CA VAL A 107 -6.18 -2.32 -2.94
C VAL A 107 -5.29 -1.55 -3.90
N LEU A 108 -5.47 -1.78 -5.20
CA LEU A 108 -4.72 -1.09 -6.24
C LEU A 108 -5.67 -0.34 -7.17
N ILE A 109 -5.58 0.99 -7.17
CA ILE A 109 -6.29 1.85 -8.12
C ILE A 109 -5.45 1.99 -9.39
N VAL A 110 -5.88 1.33 -10.47
CA VAL A 110 -5.09 1.22 -11.71
C VAL A 110 -5.28 2.47 -12.58
N GLU A 111 -4.76 3.61 -12.12
CA GLU A 111 -5.00 4.94 -12.72
C GLU A 111 -3.70 5.67 -13.16
N GLY A 112 -2.74 4.97 -13.74
CA GLY A 112 -1.48 5.59 -14.16
C GLY A 112 -0.45 4.58 -14.60
N PRO A 113 0.62 5.00 -15.30
CA PRO A 113 1.67 4.08 -15.75
C PRO A 113 2.34 3.35 -14.57
N GLY A 114 2.54 4.03 -13.42
CA GLY A 114 3.04 3.39 -12.19
C GLY A 114 2.11 2.30 -11.68
N ALA A 115 0.82 2.59 -11.54
CA ALA A 115 -0.17 1.61 -11.09
C ALA A 115 -0.31 0.39 -12.04
N HIS A 116 -0.06 0.57 -13.35
CA HIS A 116 -0.02 -0.57 -14.28
C HIS A 116 1.24 -1.42 -14.10
N ALA A 117 2.38 -0.80 -13.75
CA ALA A 117 3.59 -1.54 -13.42
C ALA A 117 3.42 -2.31 -12.09
N GLU A 118 2.84 -1.68 -11.07
CA GLU A 118 2.47 -2.32 -9.80
C GLU A 118 1.53 -3.50 -10.02
N LEU A 119 0.51 -3.37 -10.87
CA LEU A 119 -0.38 -4.47 -11.21
C LEU A 119 0.40 -5.66 -11.77
N GLY A 120 1.32 -5.41 -12.70
CA GLY A 120 2.20 -6.44 -13.24
C GLY A 120 3.01 -7.14 -12.15
N ALA A 121 3.68 -6.37 -11.29
CA ALA A 121 4.48 -6.91 -10.19
C ALA A 121 3.63 -7.70 -9.19
N PHE A 122 2.57 -7.11 -8.66
CA PHE A 122 1.73 -7.72 -7.62
C PHE A 122 0.99 -8.97 -8.12
N SER A 123 0.66 -9.04 -9.41
CA SER A 123 -0.03 -10.19 -10.00
C SER A 123 0.81 -11.47 -10.04
N VAL A 124 2.15 -11.36 -10.06
CA VAL A 124 3.04 -12.52 -10.18
C VAL A 124 3.59 -13.01 -8.82
N MET A 125 3.32 -12.28 -7.74
CA MET A 125 3.74 -12.63 -6.38
C MET A 125 2.59 -13.34 -5.64
N PRO A 126 2.66 -14.65 -5.36
CA PRO A 126 1.58 -15.41 -4.73
C PRO A 126 1.10 -14.82 -3.39
N GLU A 127 2.02 -14.30 -2.60
CA GLU A 127 1.79 -13.68 -1.29
C GLU A 127 0.97 -12.38 -1.36
N ILE A 128 0.95 -11.70 -2.51
CA ILE A 128 0.20 -10.46 -2.75
C ILE A 128 -1.05 -10.76 -3.59
N SER A 129 -0.90 -11.52 -4.68
CA SER A 129 -1.97 -11.80 -5.64
C SER A 129 -3.19 -12.48 -5.00
N SER A 130 -3.01 -13.30 -3.96
CA SER A 130 -4.13 -13.93 -3.24
C SER A 130 -5.05 -12.95 -2.50
N LYS A 131 -4.61 -11.71 -2.31
CA LYS A 131 -5.31 -10.65 -1.56
C LYS A 131 -5.33 -9.31 -2.28
N LEU A 132 -4.97 -9.30 -3.56
CA LEU A 132 -4.98 -8.14 -4.42
C LEU A 132 -6.41 -7.84 -4.91
N ILE A 133 -6.86 -6.61 -4.68
CA ILE A 133 -8.15 -6.09 -5.11
C ILE A 133 -7.86 -4.92 -6.06
N THR A 134 -8.09 -5.13 -7.35
CA THR A 134 -7.85 -4.11 -8.37
C THR A 134 -9.13 -3.34 -8.66
N ILE A 135 -9.04 -2.02 -8.67
CA ILE A 135 -10.13 -1.15 -9.11
C ILE A 135 -9.66 -0.43 -10.38
N TYR A 136 -10.41 -0.62 -11.45
CA TYR A 136 -10.13 -0.06 -12.76
C TYR A 136 -11.38 0.66 -13.29
N ASN A 137 -11.20 1.89 -13.76
CA ASN A 137 -12.27 2.62 -14.43
C ASN A 137 -12.41 2.14 -15.88
N THR A 138 -13.59 1.63 -16.23
CA THR A 138 -13.93 1.18 -17.59
C THR A 138 -14.63 2.24 -18.44
N ASN A 139 -14.84 3.46 -17.92
CA ASN A 139 -15.44 4.54 -18.71
C ASN A 139 -14.53 4.85 -19.91
N ASP A 140 -15.13 4.88 -21.10
CA ASP A 140 -14.41 5.06 -22.36
C ASP A 140 -13.65 6.39 -22.39
N VAL A 141 -12.40 6.34 -22.89
CA VAL A 141 -11.57 7.50 -23.21
C VAL A 141 -12.12 8.18 -24.47
N SER A 142 -13.36 8.67 -24.42
CA SER A 142 -13.90 9.60 -25.40
C SER A 142 -13.29 10.97 -25.11
N ASP A 143 -12.43 11.46 -26.01
CA ASP A 143 -11.76 12.78 -26.02
C ASP A 143 -10.47 12.96 -25.18
N GLY A 144 -9.83 11.88 -24.72
CA GLY A 144 -8.46 11.98 -24.16
C GLY A 144 -8.37 12.72 -22.83
N GLN A 145 -9.49 13.11 -22.23
CA GLN A 145 -9.57 13.45 -20.82
C GLN A 145 -9.97 12.20 -20.04
N ARG A 146 -9.14 11.82 -19.06
CA ARG A 146 -9.52 10.82 -18.07
C ARG A 146 -10.64 11.42 -17.23
N THR A 147 -11.87 11.05 -17.54
CA THR A 147 -12.96 11.10 -16.56
C THR A 147 -12.79 9.91 -15.62
N PHE A 148 -13.13 10.10 -14.34
CA PHE A 148 -13.21 8.99 -13.38
C PHE A 148 -14.28 7.98 -13.74
#